data_AF-A0A972EM70-F1
#
_entry.id   AF-A0A972EM70-F1
#
_cell.length_a   1.000
_cell.length_b   1.000
_cell.length_c   1.000
_cell.angle_alpha   90.00
_cell.angle_beta   90.00
_cell.angle_gamma   90.00
#
_symmetry.space_group_name_H-M   'P 1'
#
loop_
_entity.id
_entity.type
_entity.pdbx_description
1 polymer ?
#
loop_
_entity_poly.entity_id
_entity_poly.type
_entity_poly.pdbx_seq_one_letter_code
_entity_poly.pdbx_strand_id
1 'polypeptide(L)'
;RVLSDPIIPYLKDVEDHVDQALVELGRAMDTIENMNQSNMAKLSNQMNSIMKVLTIFSAIFIPLNFITGMYGMNFTHMPFLQHPYAFYGFVVVSIAIVALLIGYFKRNHWF
;
A
#
# COMPACT_ATOMS: atom_id res chain seq x y z
N ARG A 1 44.74 29.01 -42.03
CA ARG A 1 46.18 28.95 -41.64
C ARG A 1 46.49 29.87 -40.43
N VAL A 2 45.50 30.20 -39.59
CA VAL A 2 45.63 31.16 -38.45
C VAL A 2 45.09 30.54 -37.15
N LEU A 3 45.19 29.22 -37.02
CA LEU A 3 45.01 28.54 -35.74
C LEU A 3 46.34 27.86 -35.48
N SER A 4 47.18 28.48 -34.67
CA SER A 4 48.52 28.00 -34.35
C SER A 4 48.45 26.58 -33.76
N ASP A 5 49.31 25.69 -34.24
CA ASP A 5 49.49 24.29 -33.78
C ASP A 5 49.47 24.07 -32.25
N PRO A 6 49.90 25.00 -31.37
CA PRO A 6 49.80 24.82 -29.92
C PRO A 6 48.41 25.01 -29.28
N ILE A 7 47.39 25.58 -29.96
CA ILE A 7 46.07 25.87 -29.35
C ILE A 7 45.07 24.70 -29.52
N ILE A 8 45.26 23.89 -30.56
CA ILE A 8 44.42 22.72 -30.88
C ILE A 8 44.31 21.72 -29.71
N PRO A 9 45.39 21.39 -28.97
CA PRO A 9 45.32 20.50 -27.81
C PRO A 9 44.44 21.06 -26.67
N TYR A 10 44.46 22.38 -26.44
CA TYR A 10 43.63 23.01 -25.41
C TYR A 10 42.15 23.01 -25.77
N LEU A 11 41.82 23.25 -27.04
CA LEU A 11 40.44 23.14 -27.54
C LEU A 11 39.91 21.71 -27.41
N LYS A 12 40.76 20.72 -27.73
CA LYS A 12 40.42 19.32 -27.59
C LYS A 12 40.21 18.91 -26.13
N ASP A 13 41.04 19.40 -25.22
CA ASP A 13 40.87 19.16 -23.78
C ASP A 13 39.53 19.73 -23.28
N VAL A 14 39.14 20.93 -23.72
CA VAL A 14 37.82 21.50 -23.39
C VAL A 14 36.68 20.66 -23.98
N GLU A 15 36.81 20.19 -25.23
CA GLU A 15 35.84 19.29 -25.86
C GLU A 15 35.68 17.98 -25.07
N ASP A 16 36.79 17.35 -24.69
CA ASP A 16 36.80 16.13 -23.88
C ASP A 16 36.13 16.34 -22.51
N HIS A 17 36.37 17.48 -21.85
CA HIS A 17 35.70 17.83 -20.59
C HIS A 17 34.19 18.07 -20.76
N VAL A 18 33.77 18.67 -21.88
CA VAL A 18 32.35 18.87 -22.20
C VAL A 18 31.67 17.53 -22.42
N ASP A 19 32.29 16.62 -23.18
CA ASP A 19 31.77 15.27 -23.41
C ASP A 19 31.64 14.48 -22.10
N GLN A 20 32.67 14.57 -21.24
CA GLN A 20 32.62 13.93 -19.93
C GLN A 20 31.48 14.50 -19.06
N ALA A 21 31.31 15.83 -19.04
CA ALA A 21 30.23 16.48 -18.30
C ALA A 21 28.84 16.09 -18.84
N LEU A 22 28.68 15.95 -20.15
CA LEU A 22 27.43 15.50 -20.77
C LEU A 22 27.10 14.05 -20.39
N VAL A 23 28.10 13.17 -20.36
CA VAL A 23 27.94 11.78 -19.92
C VAL A 23 27.57 11.71 -18.44
N GLU A 24 28.21 12.52 -17.58
CA GLU A 24 27.88 12.60 -16.16
C GLU A 24 26.46 13.13 -15.92
N LEU A 25 26.04 14.13 -16.69
CA LEU A 25 24.69 14.67 -16.65
C LEU A 25 23.66 13.61 -17.06
N GLY A 26 23.92 12.84 -18.11
CA GLY A 26 23.07 11.70 -18.51
C GLY A 26 22.92 10.67 -17.39
N ARG A 27 24.04 10.27 -16.76
CA ARG A 27 24.01 9.34 -15.61
C ARG A 27 23.23 9.90 -14.41
N ALA A 28 23.35 11.20 -14.16
CA ALA A 28 22.60 11.86 -13.08
C ALA A 28 21.09 11.84 -13.38
N MET A 29 20.68 12.11 -14.62
CA MET A 29 19.28 12.02 -15.04
C MET A 29 18.73 10.60 -14.88
N ASP A 30 19.47 9.57 -15.34
CA ASP A 30 19.07 8.17 -15.16
C ASP A 30 18.94 7.80 -13.69
N THR A 31 19.83 8.29 -12.84
CA THR A 31 19.78 8.07 -11.39
C THR A 31 18.54 8.71 -10.78
N ILE A 32 18.21 9.95 -11.16
CA ILE A 32 17.01 10.66 -10.69
C ILE A 32 15.75 9.89 -11.10
N GLU A 33 15.69 9.42 -12.35
CA GLU A 33 14.55 8.65 -12.83
C GLU A 33 14.38 7.34 -12.05
N ASN A 34 15.48 6.61 -11.82
CA ASN A 34 15.46 5.39 -10.99
C ASN A 34 15.01 5.67 -9.54
N MET A 35 15.46 6.79 -8.95
CA MET A 35 15.02 7.21 -7.62
C MET A 35 13.53 7.55 -7.59
N ASN A 36 13.03 8.23 -8.62
CA ASN A 36 11.63 8.57 -8.74
C ASN A 36 10.76 7.31 -8.88
N GLN A 37 11.17 6.36 -9.72
CA GLN A 37 10.51 5.06 -9.86
C GLN A 37 10.49 4.28 -8.53
N SER A 38 11.61 4.27 -7.80
CA SER A 38 11.69 3.66 -6.47
C SER A 38 10.75 4.35 -5.47
N ASN A 39 10.66 5.69 -5.52
CA ASN A 39 9.77 6.45 -4.65
C ASN A 39 8.30 6.14 -4.95
N MET A 40 7.92 6.10 -6.23
CA MET A 40 6.57 5.70 -6.65
C MET A 40 6.24 4.26 -6.21
N ALA A 41 7.19 3.33 -6.33
CA ALA A 41 7.02 1.97 -5.82
C ALA A 41 6.82 1.95 -4.29
N LYS A 42 7.58 2.75 -3.53
CA LYS A 42 7.39 2.89 -2.08
C LYS A 42 6.02 3.46 -1.73
N LEU A 43 5.56 4.49 -2.44
CA LEU A 43 4.23 5.07 -2.23
C LEU A 43 3.13 4.06 -2.55
N SER A 44 3.25 3.31 -3.64
CA SER A 44 2.32 2.22 -3.99
C SER A 44 2.28 1.13 -2.93
N ASN A 45 3.44 0.71 -2.40
CA ASN A 45 3.52 -0.27 -1.33
C ASN A 45 2.87 0.23 -0.03
N GLN A 46 3.09 1.49 0.34
CA GLN A 46 2.42 2.11 1.48
C GLN A 46 0.90 2.16 1.29
N MET A 47 0.44 2.58 0.11
CA MET A 47 -0.99 2.57 -0.22
C MET A 47 -1.58 1.16 -0.12
N ASN A 48 -0.91 0.15 -0.67
CA ASN A 48 -1.33 -1.25 -0.56
C ASN A 48 -1.42 -1.70 0.90
N SER A 49 -0.46 -1.31 1.75
CA SER A 49 -0.50 -1.60 3.18
C SER A 49 -1.67 -0.92 3.89
N ILE A 50 -1.92 0.36 3.60
CA ILE A 50 -3.03 1.12 4.19
C ILE A 50 -4.38 0.51 3.77
N MET A 51 -4.54 0.19 2.48
CA MET A 51 -5.75 -0.44 1.94
C MET A 51 -6.00 -1.82 2.54
N LYS A 52 -4.95 -2.62 2.75
CA LYS A 52 -5.04 -3.92 3.44
C LYS A 52 -5.61 -3.74 4.85
N VAL A 53 -5.06 -2.81 5.64
CA VAL A 53 -5.53 -2.53 7.00
C VAL A 53 -7.00 -2.13 6.97
N LEU A 54 -7.38 -1.13 6.16
CA LEU A 54 -8.76 -0.65 6.09
C LEU A 54 -9.74 -1.76 5.65
N THR A 55 -9.32 -2.62 4.72
CA THR A 55 -10.11 -3.75 4.24
C THR A 55 -10.31 -4.81 5.32
N ILE A 56 -9.28 -5.15 6.08
CA ILE A 56 -9.37 -6.09 7.21
C ILE A 56 -10.34 -5.55 8.26
N PHE A 57 -10.21 -4.27 8.64
CA PHE A 57 -11.16 -3.61 9.54
C PHE A 57 -12.59 -3.70 8.99
N SER A 58 -12.81 -3.30 7.74
CA SER A 58 -14.14 -3.31 7.12
C SER A 58 -14.75 -4.73 7.04
N ALA A 59 -13.96 -5.73 6.65
CA ALA A 59 -14.40 -7.12 6.54
C ALA A 59 -14.87 -7.69 7.89
N ILE A 60 -14.30 -7.22 9.01
CA ILE A 60 -14.73 -7.60 10.36
C ILE A 60 -15.99 -6.83 10.76
N PHE A 61 -16.01 -5.51 10.56
CA PHE A 61 -17.09 -4.66 11.03
C PHE A 61 -18.40 -4.82 10.24
N ILE A 62 -18.35 -5.08 8.93
CA ILE A 62 -19.55 -5.24 8.10
C ILE A 62 -20.48 -6.36 8.62
N PRO A 63 -20.03 -7.63 8.78
CA PRO A 63 -20.90 -8.69 9.28
C PRO A 63 -21.31 -8.43 10.74
N LEU A 64 -20.42 -7.91 11.59
CA LEU A 64 -20.78 -7.56 12.97
C LEU A 64 -21.89 -6.51 13.03
N ASN A 65 -21.75 -5.43 12.26
CA ASN A 65 -22.74 -4.35 12.17
C ASN A 65 -24.05 -4.83 11.54
N PHE A 66 -24.00 -5.76 10.60
CA PHE A 66 -25.20 -6.37 10.03
C PHE A 66 -25.98 -7.14 11.11
N ILE A 67 -25.29 -7.96 11.91
CA ILE A 67 -25.95 -8.74 12.96
C ILE A 67 -26.48 -7.79 14.07
N THR A 68 -25.68 -6.84 14.56
CA THR A 68 -26.17 -5.85 15.54
C THR A 68 -27.33 -5.02 14.99
N GLY A 69 -27.26 -4.63 13.71
CA GLY A 69 -28.31 -3.92 13.00
C GLY A 69 -29.61 -4.71 12.93
N MET A 70 -29.55 -5.99 12.56
CA MET A 70 -30.73 -6.87 12.57
C MET A 70 -31.36 -6.98 13.96
N TYR A 71 -30.56 -7.20 15.01
CA TYR A 71 -31.05 -7.29 16.39
C TYR A 71 -31.54 -5.94 16.95
N GLY A 72 -31.10 -4.81 16.37
CA GLY A 72 -31.59 -3.47 16.68
C GLY A 72 -32.91 -3.11 15.99
N MET A 73 -33.41 -3.95 15.07
CA MET A 73 -34.72 -3.76 14.46
C MET A 73 -35.81 -4.12 15.49
N ASN A 74 -36.79 -3.23 15.68
CA ASN A 74 -37.92 -3.41 16.61
C ASN A 74 -38.94 -4.48 16.14
N PHE A 75 -38.48 -5.69 15.83
CA PHE A 75 -39.37 -6.81 15.50
C PHE A 75 -39.92 -7.44 16.78
N THR A 76 -41.24 -7.33 16.98
CA THR A 76 -41.97 -7.84 18.16
C THR A 76 -41.88 -9.37 18.32
N HIS A 77 -41.61 -10.10 17.24
CA HIS A 77 -41.49 -11.57 17.23
C HIS A 77 -40.19 -12.00 16.54
N MET A 78 -39.04 -11.67 17.13
CA MET A 78 -37.79 -12.33 16.74
C MET A 78 -37.73 -13.73 17.36
N PRO A 79 -37.78 -14.82 16.57
CA PRO A 79 -37.38 -16.13 17.08
C PRO A 79 -35.94 -15.99 17.59
N PHE A 80 -35.63 -16.62 18.72
CA PHE A 80 -34.38 -16.52 19.51
C PHE A 80 -34.26 -15.38 20.54
N LEU A 81 -34.96 -14.24 20.45
CA LEU A 81 -34.73 -13.11 21.39
C LEU A 81 -35.24 -13.36 22.83
N GLN A 82 -36.28 -14.19 22.97
CA GLN A 82 -36.89 -14.51 24.28
C GLN A 82 -36.14 -15.61 25.05
N HIS A 83 -35.09 -16.20 24.46
CA HIS A 83 -34.31 -17.24 25.12
C HIS A 83 -33.27 -16.60 26.07
N PRO A 84 -33.13 -17.07 27.32
CA PRO A 84 -32.16 -16.49 28.28
C PRO A 84 -30.69 -16.57 27.83
N TYR A 85 -30.39 -17.42 26.85
CA TYR A 85 -29.05 -17.60 26.28
C TYR A 85 -28.83 -16.90 24.93
N ALA A 86 -29.83 -16.16 24.42
CA ALA A 86 -29.75 -15.50 23.12
C ALA A 86 -28.57 -14.52 23.00
N PHE A 87 -28.33 -13.75 24.07
CA PHE A 87 -27.21 -12.83 24.17
C PHE A 87 -25.86 -13.57 24.11
N TYR A 88 -25.71 -14.66 24.84
CA TYR A 88 -24.49 -15.47 24.83
C TYR A 88 -24.26 -16.11 23.46
N GLY A 89 -25.31 -16.62 22.81
CA GLY A 89 -25.23 -17.16 21.45
C GLY A 89 -24.78 -16.11 20.43
N PHE A 90 -25.35 -14.90 20.49
CA PHE A 90 -24.93 -13.76 19.67
C PHE A 90 -23.44 -13.45 19.84
N VAL A 91 -22.97 -13.32 21.09
CA VAL A 91 -21.56 -13.03 21.40
C VAL A 91 -20.64 -14.13 20.87
N VAL A 92 -20.99 -15.41 21.05
CA VAL A 92 -20.20 -16.54 20.55
C VAL A 92 -20.11 -16.52 19.02
N VAL A 93 -21.23 -16.27 18.32
CA VAL A 93 -21.25 -16.18 16.85
C VAL A 93 -20.41 -15.01 16.36
N SER A 94 -20.53 -13.83 16.98
CA SER A 94 -19.72 -12.66 16.63
C SER A 94 -18.22 -12.93 16.82
N ILE A 95 -17.82 -13.52 17.95
CA ILE A 95 -16.41 -13.87 18.22
C ILE A 95 -15.93 -14.93 17.23
N ALA A 96 -16.75 -15.94 16.91
CA ALA A 96 -16.39 -16.98 15.95
C ALA A 96 -16.16 -16.41 14.53
N ILE A 97 -16.99 -15.48 14.08
CA ILE A 97 -16.82 -14.79 12.79
C ILE A 97 -15.52 -13.99 12.76
N VAL A 98 -15.24 -13.22 13.82
CA VAL A 98 -13.99 -12.45 13.95
C VAL A 98 -12.78 -13.39 13.92
N ALA A 99 -12.82 -14.48 14.69
CA ALA A 99 -11.74 -15.47 14.76
C ALA A 99 -11.52 -16.18 13.42
N LEU A 100 -12.58 -16.53 12.70
CA LEU A 100 -12.50 -17.13 11.35
C LEU A 100 -11.88 -16.16 10.35
N LEU A 101 -12.30 -14.90 10.35
CA LEU A 101 -11.74 -13.87 9.45
C LEU A 101 -10.25 -13.61 9.76
N ILE A 102 -9.89 -13.47 11.04
CA ILE A 102 -8.48 -13.31 11.44
C ILE A 102 -7.66 -14.53 11.04
N GLY A 103 -8.18 -15.75 11.27
CA GLY A 103 -7.52 -16.99 10.86
C GLY A 103 -7.32 -17.08 9.34
N TYR A 104 -8.32 -16.67 8.56
CA TYR A 104 -8.25 -16.61 7.10
C TYR A 104 -7.21 -15.59 6.61
N PHE A 105 -7.22 -14.37 7.14
CA PHE A 105 -6.23 -13.34 6.78
C PHE A 105 -4.80 -13.73 7.18
N LYS A 106 -4.63 -14.37 8.34
CA LYS A 106 -3.33 -14.89 8.79
C LYS A 106 -2.80 -16.00 7.88
N ARG A 107 -3.66 -16.95 7.46
CA ARG A 107 -3.26 -18.06 6.59
C ARG A 107 -2.81 -17.59 5.20
N ASN A 108 -3.38 -16.49 4.71
CA ASN A 108 -3.06 -15.97 3.39
C ASN A 108 -1.84 -15.03 3.36
N HIS A 109 -1.11 -14.85 4.47
CA HIS A 109 0.00 -13.88 4.59
C HIS A 109 -0.43 -12.43 4.27
N TRP A 110 -1.67 -12.06 4.60
CA TRP A 110 -2.13 -10.67 4.50
C TRP A 110 -1.70 -9.83 5.71
N PHE A 111 -1.12 -10.50 6.72
CA PHE A 111 -0.53 -9.94 7.94
C PHE A 111 1.00 -10.06 7.89
#